data_AF-A0A1F5EQI1-F1
#
_entry.id   AF-A0A1F5EQI1-F1
#
_cell.length_a   1.000
_cell.length_b   1.000
_cell.length_c   1.000
_cell.angle_alpha   90.00
_cell.angle_beta   90.00
_cell.angle_gamma   90.00
#
_symmetry.space_group_name_H-M   'P 1'
#
loop_
_entity.id
_entity.type
_entity.pdbx_description
1 polymer ?
#
loop_
_entity_poly.entity_id
_entity_poly.type
_entity_poly.pdbx_seq_one_letter_code
_entity_poly.pdbx_strand_id
1 'polypeptide(L)'
;MKINKIVSLIAILVVFLLFYLAQNRSYVKVDSEIVKQEIQKVANGRKIPPIEFETDGCSMWPDAILDLSWKDSCVKHDIYYWLGGSEEERLLADQELKNSINDVLPGMGDIVYLGVRLGAKNLIPFPWGWGYGWNNK
;
A
#
# COMPACT_ATOMS: atom_id res chain seq x y z
N MET A 1 -13.38 -35.85 12.33
CA MET A 1 -12.12 -36.17 11.61
C MET A 1 -11.02 -35.28 12.19
N LYS A 2 -10.02 -35.84 12.91
CA LYS A 2 -8.93 -35.04 13.50
C LYS A 2 -7.91 -34.73 12.41
N ILE A 3 -7.86 -33.49 11.95
CA ILE A 3 -6.83 -33.03 11.02
C ILE A 3 -5.48 -33.13 11.74
N ASN A 4 -4.51 -33.82 11.13
CA ASN A 4 -3.18 -33.98 11.68
C ASN A 4 -2.51 -32.60 11.80
N LYS A 5 -1.97 -32.27 12.98
CA LYS A 5 -1.27 -31.00 13.22
C LYS A 5 -0.15 -30.74 12.20
N ILE A 6 0.50 -31.80 11.71
CA ILE A 6 1.52 -31.72 10.66
C ILE A 6 0.90 -31.27 9.33
N VAL A 7 -0.26 -31.81 8.96
CA VAL A 7 -0.98 -31.42 7.73
C VAL A 7 -1.47 -29.98 7.83
N SER A 8 -1.99 -29.56 8.99
CA SER A 8 -2.37 -28.16 9.24
C SER A 8 -1.16 -27.22 9.14
N LEU A 9 -0.02 -27.59 9.71
CA LEU A 9 1.20 -26.78 9.65
C LEU A 9 1.73 -26.66 8.22
N ILE A 10 1.77 -27.76 7.47
CA ILE A 10 2.20 -27.74 6.06
C ILE A 10 1.27 -26.85 5.23
N ALA A 11 -0.05 -26.97 5.41
CA ALA A 11 -1.01 -26.11 4.72
C ALA A 11 -0.79 -24.62 5.03
N ILE A 12 -0.54 -24.27 6.30
CA ILE A 12 -0.23 -22.90 6.70
C ILE A 12 1.07 -22.41 6.04
N LEU A 13 2.14 -23.20 6.09
CA LEU A 13 3.43 -22.85 5.48
C LEU A 13 3.33 -22.70 3.97
N VAL A 14 2.53 -23.54 3.29
CA VAL A 14 2.27 -23.40 1.86
C VAL A 14 1.50 -22.12 1.56
N VAL A 15 0.49 -21.77 2.35
CA VAL A 15 -0.24 -20.50 2.20
C VAL A 15 0.69 -19.30 2.41
N PHE A 16 1.54 -19.31 3.44
CA PHE A 16 2.51 -18.25 3.68
C PHE A 16 3.57 -18.16 2.56
N LEU A 17 4.06 -19.30 2.06
CA LEU A 17 5.01 -19.32 0.94
C LEU A 17 4.36 -18.79 -0.34
N LEU A 18 3.12 -19.21 -0.64
CA LEU A 18 2.37 -18.70 -1.80
C LEU A 18 2.10 -17.20 -1.66
N PHE A 19 1.77 -16.72 -0.46
CA PHE A 19 1.60 -15.29 -0.18
C PHE A 19 2.92 -14.53 -0.36
N TYR A 20 4.03 -15.06 0.15
CA TYR A 20 5.36 -14.47 -0.02
C TYR A 20 5.78 -14.41 -1.49
N LEU A 21 5.57 -15.50 -2.25
CA LEU A 21 5.88 -15.55 -3.68
C LEU A 21 4.95 -14.62 -4.50
N ALA A 22 3.67 -14.50 -4.11
CA ALA A 22 2.74 -13.54 -4.70
C ALA A 22 3.07 -12.08 -4.38
N GLN A 23 3.89 -11.85 -3.35
CA GLN A 23 4.36 -10.53 -2.92
C GLN A 23 5.73 -10.14 -3.48
N ASN A 24 6.31 -10.88 -4.43
CA ASN A 24 7.52 -10.44 -5.13
C ASN A 24 7.21 -9.30 -6.11
N ARG A 25 6.63 -8.22 -5.58
CA ARG A 25 6.31 -7.00 -6.31
C ARG A 25 7.57 -6.17 -6.44
N SER A 26 7.81 -5.71 -7.66
CA SER A 26 8.91 -4.79 -7.94
C SER A 26 8.37 -3.36 -7.87
N TYR A 27 9.13 -2.49 -7.22
CA TYR A 27 8.90 -1.05 -7.29
C TYR A 27 9.15 -0.57 -8.71
N VAL A 28 8.21 0.21 -9.24
CA VAL A 28 8.28 0.77 -10.58
C VAL A 28 8.21 2.29 -10.48
N LYS A 29 9.13 2.95 -11.20
CA LYS A 29 9.07 4.40 -11.43
C LYS A 29 7.88 4.70 -12.34
N VAL A 30 7.02 5.60 -11.91
CA VAL A 30 5.87 6.02 -12.72
C VAL A 30 6.18 7.36 -13.36
N ASP A 31 6.68 7.33 -14.59
CA ASP A 31 6.89 8.53 -15.41
C ASP A 31 5.61 8.89 -16.17
N SER A 32 4.62 9.40 -15.44
CA SER A 32 3.34 9.86 -15.99
C SER A 32 3.09 11.31 -15.61
N GLU A 33 2.66 12.10 -16.58
CA GLU A 33 2.30 13.51 -16.35
C GLU A 33 1.17 13.64 -15.32
N ILE A 34 0.24 12.68 -15.30
CA ILE A 34 -0.86 12.63 -14.31
C ILE A 34 -0.29 12.46 -12.90
N VAL A 35 0.69 11.58 -12.72
CA VAL A 35 1.34 11.36 -11.42
C VAL A 35 2.15 12.58 -10.99
N LYS A 36 2.86 13.22 -11.92
CA LYS A 36 3.57 14.49 -11.64
C LYS A 36 2.61 15.58 -11.17
N GLN A 37 1.45 15.72 -11.82
CA GLN A 37 0.43 16.67 -11.42
C GLN A 37 -0.16 16.35 -10.04
N GLU A 38 -0.47 15.08 -9.76
CA GLU A 38 -0.98 14.68 -8.45
C GLU A 38 0.06 14.90 -7.35
N ILE A 39 1.35 14.61 -7.60
CA ILE A 39 2.45 14.93 -6.68
C ILE A 39 2.47 16.41 -6.33
N GLN A 40 2.38 17.31 -7.32
CA GLN A 40 2.40 18.75 -7.06
C GLN A 40 1.17 19.20 -6.26
N LYS A 41 0.00 18.64 -6.58
CA LYS A 41 -1.25 18.91 -5.86
C LYS A 41 -1.16 18.44 -4.40
N VAL A 42 -0.66 17.23 -4.14
CA VAL A 42 -0.51 16.65 -2.81
C VAL A 42 0.58 17.38 -2.00
N ALA A 43 1.66 17.81 -2.67
CA ALA A 43 2.68 18.67 -2.08
C ALA A 43 2.10 20.00 -1.61
N ASN A 44 1.18 20.59 -2.38
CA ASN A 44 0.51 21.85 -2.02
C ASN A 44 1.51 22.95 -1.60
N GLY A 45 2.58 23.12 -2.38
CA GLY A 45 3.66 24.08 -2.12
C GLY A 45 4.71 23.62 -1.09
N ARG A 46 4.55 22.45 -0.47
CA ARG A 46 5.61 21.85 0.36
C ARG A 46 6.78 21.40 -0.51
N LYS A 47 7.96 21.27 0.12
CA LYS A 47 9.12 20.64 -0.49
C LYS A 47 8.79 19.20 -0.83
N ILE A 48 9.13 18.76 -2.04
CA ILE A 48 9.02 17.36 -2.45
C ILE A 48 10.27 16.55 -2.00
N PRO A 49 10.12 15.25 -1.71
CA PRO A 49 11.24 14.40 -1.32
C PRO A 49 12.31 14.30 -2.42
N PRO A 50 13.59 14.10 -2.05
CA PRO A 50 14.69 13.99 -3.00
C PRO A 50 14.72 12.64 -3.75
N ILE A 51 14.09 11.60 -3.20
CA ILE A 51 13.99 10.29 -3.83
C ILE A 51 12.81 10.32 -4.80
N GLU A 52 13.02 9.85 -6.03
CA GLU A 52 11.96 9.76 -7.03
C GLU A 52 10.80 8.87 -6.54
N PHE A 53 9.58 9.22 -6.95
CA PHE A 53 8.41 8.43 -6.62
C PHE A 53 8.45 7.05 -7.29
N GLU A 54 8.28 6.00 -6.49
CA GLU A 54 8.19 4.61 -6.93
C GLU A 54 7.02 3.94 -6.18
N THR A 55 6.27 3.09 -6.87
CA THR A 55 5.14 2.35 -6.30
C THR A 55 5.20 0.89 -6.72
N ASP A 56 4.68 0.00 -5.87
CA ASP A 56 4.52 -1.42 -6.14
C ASP A 56 3.04 -1.84 -6.29
N GLY A 57 2.11 -0.86 -6.31
CA GLY A 57 0.68 -1.07 -6.28
C GLY A 57 0.15 -1.13 -4.85
N CYS A 58 -0.61 -2.16 -4.50
CA CYS A 58 -1.16 -2.29 -3.14
C CYS A 58 -0.22 -3.02 -2.15
N SER A 59 1.09 -3.02 -2.41
CA SER A 59 2.14 -3.68 -1.63
C SER A 59 1.78 -5.12 -1.21
N MET A 60 1.55 -5.37 0.07
CA MET A 60 1.23 -6.70 0.59
C MET A 60 -0.21 -7.16 0.30
N TRP A 61 -1.04 -6.32 -0.32
CA TRP A 61 -2.43 -6.62 -0.67
C TRP A 61 -2.57 -6.89 -2.17
N PRO A 62 -3.56 -7.69 -2.61
CA PRO A 62 -3.90 -7.82 -4.04
C PRO A 62 -4.26 -6.46 -4.66
N ASP A 63 -3.91 -6.25 -5.93
CA ASP A 63 -4.31 -5.06 -6.70
C ASP A 63 -5.77 -5.11 -7.17
N ALA A 64 -6.30 -6.33 -7.30
CA ALA A 64 -7.62 -6.60 -7.82
C ALA A 64 -8.11 -7.97 -7.33
N ILE A 65 -9.43 -8.17 -7.37
CA ILE A 65 -10.07 -9.48 -7.33
C ILE A 65 -10.99 -9.57 -8.55
N LEU A 66 -10.79 -10.61 -9.37
CA LEU A 66 -11.45 -10.73 -10.67
C LEU A 66 -11.19 -9.45 -11.50
N ASP A 67 -12.23 -8.84 -12.06
CA ASP A 67 -12.13 -7.61 -12.86
C ASP A 67 -12.27 -6.33 -12.01
N LEU A 68 -12.37 -6.45 -10.69
CA LEU A 68 -12.50 -5.33 -9.77
C LEU A 68 -11.12 -4.91 -9.26
N SER A 69 -10.53 -3.90 -9.89
CA SER A 69 -9.21 -3.35 -9.56
C SER A 69 -9.30 -2.07 -8.74
N TRP A 70 -8.44 -1.97 -7.72
CA TRP A 70 -8.24 -0.76 -6.92
C TRP A 70 -6.77 -0.31 -6.92
N LYS A 71 -5.99 -0.83 -7.86
CA LYS A 71 -4.56 -0.49 -8.01
C LYS A 71 -4.33 1.02 -8.06
N ASP A 72 -5.16 1.75 -8.79
CA ASP A 72 -5.01 3.21 -8.93
C ASP A 72 -5.24 3.95 -7.61
N SER A 73 -6.16 3.45 -6.77
CA SER A 73 -6.36 3.96 -5.41
C SER A 73 -5.11 3.76 -4.56
N CYS A 74 -4.45 2.60 -4.67
CA CYS A 74 -3.18 2.33 -3.98
C CYS A 74 -2.05 3.22 -4.51
N VAL A 75 -1.91 3.39 -5.83
CA VAL A 75 -0.88 4.28 -6.41
C VAL A 75 -1.09 5.74 -5.96
N LYS A 76 -2.34 6.22 -5.91
CA LYS A 76 -2.66 7.55 -5.36
C LYS A 76 -2.28 7.65 -3.88
N HIS A 77 -2.59 6.64 -3.09
CA HIS A 77 -2.23 6.57 -1.67
C HIS A 77 -0.72 6.56 -1.44
N ASP A 78 0.03 5.83 -2.28
CA ASP A 78 1.49 5.79 -2.24
C ASP A 78 2.12 7.17 -2.45
N ILE A 79 1.51 8.08 -3.21
CA ILE A 79 2.01 9.46 -3.38
C ILE A 79 1.99 10.20 -2.04
N TYR A 80 0.91 10.04 -1.25
CA TYR A 80 0.84 10.62 0.09
C TYR A 80 1.87 9.98 1.02
N TYR A 81 2.03 8.66 0.96
CA TYR A 81 3.01 7.94 1.80
C TYR A 81 4.45 8.25 1.41
N TRP A 82 4.74 8.47 0.13
CA TRP A 82 6.03 8.93 -0.35
C TRP A 82 6.36 10.33 0.20
N LEU A 83 5.39 11.25 0.09
CA LEU A 83 5.56 12.63 0.53
C LEU A 83 5.58 12.76 2.06
N GLY A 84 4.81 11.96 2.78
CA GLY A 84 4.62 12.09 4.22
C GLY A 84 3.94 13.42 4.63
N GLY A 85 4.04 13.74 5.92
CA GLY A 85 3.38 14.89 6.53
C GLY A 85 2.97 14.62 7.97
N SER A 86 1.95 15.33 8.43
CA SER A 86 1.32 15.17 9.74
C SER A 86 0.56 13.84 9.87
N GLU A 87 0.30 13.43 11.12
CA GLU A 87 -0.54 12.25 11.41
C GLU A 87 -1.99 12.42 10.92
N GLU A 88 -2.49 13.66 10.87
CA GLU A 88 -3.81 13.97 10.32
C GLU A 88 -3.83 13.76 8.80
N GLU A 89 -2.81 14.22 8.08
CA GLU A 89 -2.67 13.96 6.63
C GLU A 89 -2.58 12.45 6.35
N ARG A 90 -1.86 11.69 7.19
CA ARG A 90 -1.82 10.23 7.08
C ARG A 90 -3.20 9.62 7.28
N LEU A 91 -3.92 10.05 8.32
CA LEU A 91 -5.27 9.55 8.62
C LEU A 91 -6.23 9.84 7.45
N LEU A 92 -6.19 11.03 6.88
CA LEU A 92 -7.01 11.41 5.73
C LEU A 92 -6.65 10.59 4.48
N ALA A 93 -5.36 10.38 4.21
CA ALA A 93 -4.92 9.54 3.10
C ALA A 93 -5.43 8.09 3.25
N ASP A 94 -5.33 7.52 4.46
CA ASP A 94 -5.81 6.17 4.73
C ASP A 94 -7.35 6.07 4.61
N GLN A 95 -8.09 7.10 5.04
CA GLN A 95 -9.55 7.15 4.89
C GLN A 95 -9.99 7.29 3.43
N GLU A 96 -9.29 8.11 2.64
CA GLU A 96 -9.53 8.23 1.20
C GLU A 96 -9.30 6.90 0.48
N LEU A 97 -8.22 6.18 0.82
CA LEU A 97 -7.95 4.84 0.30
C LEU A 97 -9.10 3.87 0.64
N LYS A 98 -9.53 3.87 1.91
CA LYS A 98 -10.65 3.04 2.38
C LYS A 98 -11.90 3.27 1.54
N ASN A 99 -12.29 4.53 1.36
CA ASN A 99 -13.51 4.88 0.65
C ASN A 99 -13.39 4.51 -0.83
N SER A 100 -12.27 4.84 -1.48
CA SER A 100 -12.03 4.54 -2.90
C SER A 100 -12.08 3.04 -3.21
N ILE A 101 -11.54 2.21 -2.32
CA ILE A 101 -11.60 0.74 -2.47
C ILE A 101 -13.03 0.23 -2.24
N ASN A 102 -13.75 0.79 -1.25
CA ASN A 102 -15.13 0.40 -0.97
C ASN A 102 -16.11 0.76 -2.11
N ASP A 103 -15.80 1.79 -2.90
CA ASP A 103 -16.56 2.12 -4.11
C ASP A 103 -16.40 1.04 -5.21
N VAL A 104 -15.27 0.31 -5.21
CA VAL A 104 -15.00 -0.80 -6.14
C VAL A 104 -15.52 -2.13 -5.59
N LEU A 105 -15.20 -2.43 -4.33
CA LEU A 105 -15.60 -3.65 -3.64
C LEU A 105 -15.96 -3.34 -2.17
N PRO A 106 -17.26 -3.22 -1.85
CA PRO A 106 -17.71 -2.87 -0.50
C PRO A 106 -17.17 -3.81 0.58
N GLY A 107 -16.62 -3.21 1.64
CA GLY A 107 -16.00 -3.89 2.79
C GLY A 107 -14.51 -4.20 2.60
N MET A 108 -14.00 -4.26 1.37
CA MET A 108 -12.57 -4.48 1.11
C MET A 108 -11.72 -3.31 1.62
N GLY A 109 -12.22 -2.08 1.44
CA GLY A 109 -11.54 -0.88 1.89
C GLY A 109 -11.33 -0.87 3.40
N ASP A 110 -12.30 -1.34 4.19
CA ASP A 110 -12.18 -1.40 5.65
C ASP A 110 -11.10 -2.39 6.12
N ILE A 111 -10.92 -3.51 5.39
CA ILE A 111 -9.85 -4.48 5.63
C ILE A 111 -8.48 -3.85 5.31
N VAL A 112 -8.37 -3.22 4.14
CA VAL A 112 -7.14 -2.54 3.72
C VAL A 112 -6.78 -1.41 4.68
N TYR A 113 -7.77 -0.62 5.12
CA TYR A 113 -7.61 0.44 6.10
C TYR A 113 -7.01 -0.10 7.41
N LEU A 114 -7.55 -1.18 7.96
CA LEU A 114 -6.98 -1.81 9.15
C LEU A 114 -5.53 -2.24 8.90
N GLY A 115 -5.24 -2.80 7.72
CA GLY A 115 -3.91 -3.17 7.27
C GLY A 115 -2.92 -1.99 7.29
N VAL A 116 -3.26 -0.84 6.70
CA VAL A 116 -2.37 0.34 6.65
C VAL A 116 -2.29 1.11 7.98
N ARG A 117 -3.28 0.99 8.87
CA ARG A 117 -3.22 1.59 10.22
C ARG A 117 -2.36 0.77 11.18
N LEU A 118 -2.29 -0.55 10.99
CA LEU A 118 -1.43 -1.45 11.76
C LEU A 118 -0.03 -1.57 11.15
N GLY A 119 0.03 -1.68 9.83
CA GLY A 119 1.24 -1.66 9.02
C GLY A 119 1.79 -0.24 8.81
N ALA A 120 2.98 -0.13 8.25
CA ALA A 120 3.59 1.16 7.88
C ALA A 120 3.78 2.19 9.01
N LYS A 121 3.84 1.75 10.27
CA LYS A 121 4.42 2.56 11.36
C LYS A 121 5.94 2.44 11.32
N ASN A 122 6.65 3.51 11.68
CA ASN A 122 8.12 3.60 11.66
C ASN A 122 8.86 2.55 12.52
N LEU A 123 8.13 1.75 13.30
CA LEU A 123 8.68 0.63 14.08
C LEU A 123 8.87 -0.65 13.26
N ILE A 124 8.23 -0.73 12.08
CA ILE A 124 8.34 -1.89 11.19
C ILE A 124 9.14 -1.45 9.96
N PRO A 125 10.25 -2.12 9.61
CA PRO A 125 11.16 -1.69 8.56
C PRO A 125 10.61 -2.02 7.16
N PHE A 126 9.39 -1.58 6.88
CA PHE A 126 8.81 -1.70 5.55
C PHE A 126 9.26 -0.56 4.65
N PRO A 127 9.57 -0.84 3.36
CA PRO A 127 10.05 0.19 2.43
C PRO A 127 8.97 1.21 2.02
N TRP A 128 7.70 0.93 2.29
CA TRP A 128 6.53 1.79 2.02
C TRP A 128 6.01 2.51 3.28
N GLY A 129 6.89 2.86 4.22
CA GLY A 129 6.52 3.61 5.44
C GLY A 129 6.09 5.05 5.16
N TRP A 130 5.38 5.68 6.10
CA TRP A 130 5.00 7.10 5.97
C TRP A 130 6.23 8.01 5.85
N GLY A 131 6.33 8.77 4.76
CA GLY A 131 7.46 9.62 4.41
C GLY A 131 8.64 8.89 3.76
N TYR A 132 8.43 7.73 3.12
CA TYR A 132 9.53 6.93 2.56
C TYR A 132 10.35 7.64 1.46
N GLY A 133 9.85 8.74 0.88
CA GLY A 133 10.62 9.54 -0.08
C GLY A 133 11.75 10.36 0.55
N TRP A 134 11.74 10.56 1.87
CA TRP A 134 12.70 11.43 2.55
C TRP A 134 13.95 10.72 3.05
N ASN A 135 13.86 9.41 3.27
CA ASN A 135 14.94 8.61 3.82
C ASN A 135 15.31 7.53 2.80
N ASN A 136 16.59 7.48 2.43
CA ASN A 136 17.13 6.27 1.81
C ASN A 136 17.01 5.16 2.86
N LYS A 137 16.43 4.03 2.46
CA LYS A 137 16.24 2.82 3.26
C LYS A 137 17.42 2.50 4.15
#